data_AF-A0A9N8P207-F1
#
_entry.id   AF-A0A9N8P207-F1
#
_cell.length_a   1.000
_cell.length_b   1.000
_cell.length_c   1.000
_cell.angle_alpha   90.00
_cell.angle_beta   90.00
_cell.angle_gamma   90.00
#
_symmetry.space_group_name_H-M   'P 1'
#
loop_
_entity.id
_entity.type
_entity.pdbx_description
1 polymer ?
#
loop_
_entity_poly.entity_id
_entity_poly.type
_entity_poly.pdbx_seq_one_letter_code
_entity_poly.pdbx_strand_id
1 'polypeptide(L)'
;MKTKKLFNFSTSVTKDNIKDVMQQAIALELATIPTYLSTYYSINRAQDQDKLYAKLHAQLSKSGVRTAAEIDQLAQELKLDILVYSNKSAALIMSVVIEEMLHLALSCNVKQAVCQTAPDLMGIGKVLTFPTQLDGHIPEFQIDAAKLSLKQLTTFLQIESPEPFKDPYANAQLLDTVEYQTIGLLYEMIIKCIKEDFPGPYEQRPQLLPPDNPDRPRPYYSQNSMNTVHYDRDHNPQFANTDDSEGLVGVHDAHSAIEAIHRIIEQGEGKSKYKQHTLIWGENKMPVPMDIVDGKVVFWEGDYDDSGKEPAHFAKFLEAYTLGGHYQQKFRNIQGLDDFFSYFVYDTDANPKTADYIASGNQALALCSQLGNAVFAYILLMIEACYHKDESTQYDLFIFGIHKSMIWLLSGVGNQINQYTYTKGNQAYKGALTFEPFSFEQSFLRPKAQIMSLVDQLAKADPVNWGWAIKSENYFPSLPDVGLDYSIEADIPKVPTTPYRHNH
;
A
#
# COMPACT_ATOMS: atom_id res chain seq x y z
N MET A 1 -14.46 29.29 11.52
CA MET A 1 -13.52 30.43 11.39
C MET A 1 -12.82 30.28 10.04
N LYS A 2 -12.83 31.29 9.17
CA LYS A 2 -12.01 31.28 7.95
C LYS A 2 -10.58 31.64 8.34
N THR A 3 -9.63 30.71 8.16
CA THR A 3 -8.20 30.96 8.34
C THR A 3 -7.73 31.97 7.30
N LYS A 4 -7.18 33.10 7.75
CA LYS A 4 -6.44 34.02 6.88
C LYS A 4 -5.08 33.39 6.58
N LYS A 5 -4.84 32.97 5.35
CA LYS A 5 -3.49 32.59 4.89
C LYS A 5 -2.57 33.82 4.95
N LEU A 6 -1.41 33.68 5.60
CA LEU A 6 -0.38 34.74 5.71
C LEU A 6 0.62 34.72 4.55
N PHE A 7 0.60 33.68 3.72
CA PHE A 7 1.52 33.48 2.58
C PHE A 7 0.73 33.05 1.33
N ASN A 8 1.16 33.54 0.16
CA ASN A 8 0.76 33.02 -1.15
C ASN A 8 1.72 31.90 -1.51
N PHE A 9 1.20 30.71 -1.79
CA PHE A 9 1.99 29.55 -2.18
C PHE A 9 2.21 29.52 -3.69
N SER A 10 3.36 28.99 -4.12
CA SER A 10 3.67 28.82 -5.54
C SER A 10 2.83 27.68 -6.10
N THR A 11 2.01 27.96 -7.10
CA THR A 11 1.34 26.94 -7.95
C THR A 11 2.29 26.42 -9.04
N SER A 12 3.60 26.55 -8.87
CA SER A 12 4.61 26.20 -9.86
C SER A 12 5.80 25.49 -9.23
N VAL A 13 6.27 24.44 -9.90
CA VAL A 13 7.56 23.81 -9.63
C VAL A 13 8.63 24.60 -10.37
N THR A 14 9.70 24.93 -9.65
CA THR A 14 10.81 25.77 -10.08
C THR A 14 12.12 25.14 -9.63
N LYS A 15 13.23 25.58 -10.21
CA LYS A 15 14.57 25.19 -9.78
C LYS A 15 14.81 25.35 -8.27
N ASP A 16 14.25 26.37 -7.65
CA ASP A 16 14.51 26.70 -6.24
C ASP A 16 13.72 25.82 -5.26
N ASN A 17 12.56 25.29 -5.66
CA ASN A 17 11.69 24.48 -4.79
C ASN A 17 11.59 23.01 -5.19
N ILE A 18 12.16 22.58 -6.32
CA ILE A 18 12.05 21.19 -6.81
C ILE A 18 12.49 20.15 -5.78
N LYS A 19 13.47 20.46 -4.93
CA LYS A 19 13.92 19.56 -3.85
C LYS A 19 12.80 19.25 -2.87
N ASP A 20 12.06 20.28 -2.45
CA ASP A 20 10.97 20.15 -1.49
C ASP A 20 9.75 19.52 -2.16
N VAL A 21 9.49 19.85 -3.43
CA VAL A 21 8.42 19.22 -4.22
C VAL A 21 8.68 17.74 -4.44
N MET A 22 9.93 17.33 -4.72
CA MET A 22 10.27 15.91 -4.81
C MET A 22 10.12 15.20 -3.46
N GLN A 23 10.38 15.88 -2.35
CA GLN A 23 10.12 15.34 -1.02
C GLN A 23 8.62 15.20 -0.75
N GLN A 24 7.80 16.15 -1.21
CA GLN A 24 6.33 16.06 -1.20
C GLN A 24 5.88 14.84 -2.03
N ALA A 25 6.37 14.66 -3.26
CA ALA A 25 6.04 13.49 -4.09
C ALA A 25 6.35 12.16 -3.39
N ILE A 26 7.53 12.02 -2.78
CA ILE A 26 7.90 10.83 -1.99
C ILE A 26 6.94 10.61 -0.81
N ALA A 27 6.51 11.69 -0.14
CA ALA A 27 5.56 11.59 0.96
C ALA A 27 4.16 11.13 0.49
N LEU A 28 3.75 11.53 -0.72
CA LEU A 28 2.51 11.07 -1.35
C LEU A 28 2.54 9.56 -1.59
N GLU A 29 3.55 9.04 -2.30
CA GLU A 29 3.66 7.59 -2.56
C GLU A 29 3.82 6.78 -1.26
N LEU A 30 4.47 7.36 -0.24
CA LEU A 30 4.59 6.68 1.04
C LEU A 30 3.26 6.65 1.81
N ALA A 31 2.38 7.65 1.65
CA ALA A 31 1.10 7.71 2.35
C ALA A 31 0.05 6.73 1.79
N THR A 32 0.13 6.37 0.51
CA THR A 32 -0.76 5.39 -0.14
C THR A 32 -0.49 3.97 0.37
N ILE A 33 0.77 3.59 0.59
CA ILE A 33 1.17 2.22 0.99
C ILE A 33 0.45 1.75 2.29
N PRO A 34 0.53 2.44 3.44
CA PRO A 34 -0.21 2.05 4.64
C PRO A 34 -1.73 2.06 4.46
N THR A 35 -2.25 2.99 3.66
CA THR A 35 -3.68 3.11 3.37
C THR A 35 -4.18 1.85 2.67
N TYR A 36 -3.47 1.41 1.63
CA TYR A 36 -3.81 0.23 0.84
C TYR A 36 -3.56 -1.06 1.60
N LEU A 37 -2.46 -1.15 2.35
CA LEU A 37 -2.17 -2.29 3.23
C LEU A 37 -3.22 -2.47 4.33
N SER A 38 -3.70 -1.38 4.94
CA SER A 38 -4.76 -1.44 5.97
C SER A 38 -6.03 -2.08 5.42
N THR A 39 -6.43 -1.69 4.20
CA THR A 39 -7.56 -2.28 3.49
C THR A 39 -7.29 -3.74 3.15
N TYR A 40 -6.13 -4.06 2.61
CA TYR A 40 -5.74 -5.43 2.27
C TYR A 40 -5.84 -6.37 3.47
N TYR A 41 -5.28 -5.97 4.62
CA TYR A 41 -5.27 -6.80 5.83
C TYR A 41 -6.64 -6.95 6.47
N SER A 42 -7.60 -6.07 6.16
CA SER A 42 -8.97 -6.29 6.61
C SER A 42 -9.67 -7.45 5.88
N ILE A 43 -9.14 -7.93 4.76
CA ILE A 43 -9.76 -8.96 3.93
C ILE A 43 -9.32 -10.36 4.41
N ASN A 44 -10.28 -11.17 4.84
CA ASN A 44 -10.09 -12.60 5.05
C ASN A 44 -10.10 -13.34 3.71
N ARG A 45 -8.91 -13.53 3.12
CA ARG A 45 -8.74 -14.25 1.86
C ARG A 45 -8.90 -15.77 1.98
N ALA A 46 -8.39 -16.34 3.07
CA ALA A 46 -8.33 -17.78 3.31
C ALA A 46 -9.54 -18.26 4.14
N GLN A 47 -10.74 -18.04 3.59
CA GLN A 47 -11.98 -18.38 4.29
C GLN A 47 -12.18 -19.89 4.39
N ASP A 48 -12.70 -20.33 5.53
CA ASP A 48 -13.20 -21.69 5.73
C ASP A 48 -14.52 -21.85 4.95
N GLN A 49 -14.44 -22.53 3.80
CA GLN A 49 -15.55 -22.65 2.85
C GLN A 49 -16.76 -23.38 3.45
N ASP A 50 -16.53 -24.35 4.34
CA ASP A 50 -17.59 -25.13 4.98
C ASP A 50 -18.34 -24.27 5.99
N LYS A 51 -17.61 -23.47 6.79
CA LYS A 51 -18.23 -22.49 7.71
C LYS A 51 -18.99 -21.41 6.96
N LEU A 52 -18.44 -20.92 5.84
CA LEU A 52 -19.10 -19.91 5.01
C LEU A 52 -20.40 -20.45 4.43
N TYR A 53 -20.37 -21.65 3.84
CA TYR A 53 -21.55 -22.34 3.34
C TYR A 53 -22.58 -22.55 4.45
N ALA A 54 -22.17 -23.07 5.61
CA ALA A 54 -23.06 -23.32 6.74
C ALA A 54 -23.74 -22.03 7.24
N LYS A 55 -23.01 -20.91 7.28
CA LYS A 55 -23.56 -19.58 7.65
C LYS A 55 -24.64 -19.14 6.65
N LEU A 56 -24.34 -19.17 5.36
CA LEU A 56 -25.26 -18.79 4.29
C LEU A 56 -26.51 -19.68 4.30
N HIS A 57 -26.34 -20.99 4.36
CA HIS A 57 -27.44 -21.95 4.40
C HIS A 57 -28.36 -21.71 5.60
N ALA A 58 -27.79 -21.47 6.79
CA ALA A 58 -28.55 -21.18 8.00
C ALA A 58 -29.34 -19.85 7.88
N GLN A 59 -28.77 -18.81 7.29
CA GLN A 59 -29.45 -17.52 7.07
C GLN A 59 -30.59 -17.65 6.07
N LEU A 60 -30.35 -18.31 4.94
CA LEU A 60 -31.36 -18.54 3.91
C LEU A 60 -32.53 -19.39 4.45
N SER A 61 -32.23 -20.39 5.27
CA SER A 61 -33.24 -21.27 5.89
C SER A 61 -34.17 -20.53 6.84
N LYS A 62 -33.68 -19.51 7.55
CA LYS A 62 -34.51 -18.70 8.49
C LYS A 62 -35.64 -17.95 7.80
N SER A 63 -35.50 -17.61 6.52
CA SER A 63 -36.54 -16.89 5.78
C SER A 63 -37.81 -17.71 5.56
N GLY A 64 -37.70 -19.05 5.50
CA GLY A 64 -38.82 -19.95 5.22
C GLY A 64 -39.43 -19.83 3.82
N VAL A 65 -38.86 -18.99 2.94
CA VAL A 65 -39.43 -18.68 1.61
C VAL A 65 -38.92 -19.57 0.48
N ARG A 66 -37.92 -20.43 0.74
CA ARG A 66 -37.23 -21.26 -0.25
C ARG A 66 -37.24 -22.73 0.15
N THR A 67 -37.28 -23.61 -0.84
CA THR A 67 -37.10 -25.05 -0.65
C THR A 67 -35.65 -25.39 -0.28
N ALA A 68 -35.42 -26.58 0.27
CA ALA A 68 -34.07 -27.03 0.63
C ALA A 68 -33.10 -27.06 -0.56
N ALA A 69 -33.56 -27.48 -1.75
CA ALA A 69 -32.74 -27.52 -2.96
C ALA A 69 -32.36 -26.11 -3.45
N GLU A 70 -33.30 -25.15 -3.40
CA GLU A 70 -33.02 -23.75 -3.75
C GLU A 70 -32.05 -23.09 -2.76
N ILE A 71 -32.16 -23.43 -1.47
CA ILE A 71 -31.23 -22.93 -0.44
C ILE A 71 -29.82 -23.46 -0.71
N ASP A 72 -29.67 -24.76 -0.99
CA ASP A 72 -28.36 -25.36 -1.27
C ASP A 72 -27.71 -24.71 -2.51
N GLN A 73 -28.44 -24.65 -3.62
CA GLN A 73 -27.94 -24.05 -4.86
C GLN A 73 -27.54 -22.58 -4.66
N LEU A 74 -28.39 -21.79 -3.99
CA LEU A 74 -28.11 -20.38 -3.74
C LEU A 74 -26.95 -20.19 -2.75
N ALA A 75 -26.83 -21.02 -1.72
CA ALA A 75 -25.71 -20.95 -0.78
C ALA A 75 -24.37 -21.24 -1.47
N GLN A 76 -24.31 -22.22 -2.39
CA GLN A 76 -23.11 -22.50 -3.18
C GLN A 76 -22.74 -21.32 -4.10
N GLU A 77 -23.73 -20.74 -4.77
CA GLU A 77 -23.54 -19.60 -5.67
C GLU A 77 -23.02 -18.37 -4.91
N LEU A 78 -23.65 -18.01 -3.79
CA LEU A 78 -23.25 -16.86 -2.97
C LEU A 78 -21.88 -17.07 -2.31
N LYS A 79 -21.57 -18.32 -1.92
CA LYS A 79 -20.24 -18.69 -1.43
C LYS A 79 -19.18 -18.43 -2.49
N LEU A 80 -19.43 -18.84 -3.74
CA LEU A 80 -18.51 -18.61 -4.85
C LEU A 80 -18.33 -17.11 -5.12
N ASP A 81 -19.41 -16.33 -5.12
CA ASP A 81 -19.34 -14.87 -5.27
C ASP A 81 -18.42 -14.23 -4.22
N ILE A 82 -18.60 -14.60 -2.94
CA ILE A 82 -17.79 -14.11 -1.83
C ILE A 82 -16.32 -14.45 -2.03
N LEU A 83 -16.02 -15.73 -2.31
CA LEU A 83 -14.63 -16.21 -2.43
C LEU A 83 -13.91 -15.57 -3.61
N VAL A 84 -14.56 -15.47 -4.77
CA VAL A 84 -13.98 -14.87 -5.98
C VAL A 84 -13.75 -13.38 -5.77
N TYR A 85 -14.76 -12.65 -5.28
CA TYR A 85 -14.63 -11.22 -5.04
C TYR A 85 -13.57 -10.89 -3.98
N SER A 86 -13.56 -11.60 -2.84
CA SER A 86 -12.62 -11.32 -1.75
C SER A 86 -11.18 -11.56 -2.19
N ASN A 87 -10.93 -12.65 -2.92
CA ASN A 87 -9.59 -12.96 -3.41
C ASN A 87 -9.13 -12.01 -4.51
N LYS A 88 -10.02 -11.69 -5.47
CA LYS A 88 -9.72 -10.73 -6.54
C LYS A 88 -9.42 -9.35 -5.96
N SER A 89 -10.28 -8.82 -5.10
CA SER A 89 -10.10 -7.48 -4.51
C SER A 89 -8.80 -7.39 -3.72
N ALA A 90 -8.45 -8.42 -2.94
CA ALA A 90 -7.19 -8.44 -2.22
C ALA A 90 -5.97 -8.53 -3.15
N ALA A 91 -6.06 -9.31 -4.23
CA ALA A 91 -4.99 -9.41 -5.23
C ALA A 91 -4.76 -8.08 -5.95
N LEU A 92 -5.82 -7.39 -6.39
CA LEU A 92 -5.75 -6.07 -7.02
C LEU A 92 -5.14 -5.03 -6.08
N ILE A 93 -5.60 -4.96 -4.82
CA ILE A 93 -5.04 -4.00 -3.85
C ILE A 93 -3.55 -4.27 -3.60
N MET A 94 -3.16 -5.54 -3.43
CA MET A 94 -1.75 -5.88 -3.21
C MET A 94 -0.88 -5.60 -4.43
N SER A 95 -1.42 -5.73 -5.64
CA SER A 95 -0.66 -5.45 -6.86
C SER A 95 -0.38 -3.96 -7.00
N VAL A 96 -1.36 -3.11 -6.70
CA VAL A 96 -1.16 -1.66 -6.57
C VAL A 96 -0.14 -1.34 -5.47
N VAL A 97 -0.24 -1.94 -4.28
CA VAL A 97 0.76 -1.71 -3.20
C VAL A 97 2.21 -1.98 -3.65
N ILE A 98 2.41 -3.02 -4.46
CA ILE A 98 3.74 -3.37 -4.99
C ILE A 98 4.22 -2.29 -5.98
N GLU A 99 3.33 -1.76 -6.81
CA GLU A 99 3.61 -0.64 -7.72
C GLU A 99 3.86 0.67 -6.97
N GLU A 100 3.12 0.98 -5.90
CA GLU A 100 3.38 2.14 -5.05
C GLU A 100 4.77 2.08 -4.39
N MET A 101 5.25 0.88 -4.03
CA MET A 101 6.63 0.70 -3.56
C MET A 101 7.67 0.94 -4.66
N LEU A 102 7.33 0.59 -5.91
CA LEU A 102 8.15 0.94 -7.08
C LEU A 102 8.14 2.47 -7.27
N HIS A 103 6.98 3.12 -7.20
CA HIS A 103 6.84 4.57 -7.37
C HIS A 103 7.62 5.34 -6.31
N LEU A 104 7.56 4.91 -5.05
CA LEU A 104 8.39 5.44 -3.98
C LEU A 104 9.89 5.36 -4.33
N ALA A 105 10.35 4.21 -4.84
CA ALA A 105 11.75 4.02 -5.23
C ALA A 105 12.15 4.87 -6.45
N LEU A 106 11.28 4.98 -7.45
CA LEU A 106 11.48 5.83 -8.63
C LEU A 106 11.56 7.31 -8.23
N SER A 107 10.64 7.80 -7.40
CA SER A 107 10.66 9.17 -6.90
C SER A 107 11.90 9.46 -6.04
N CYS A 108 12.35 8.49 -5.24
CA CYS A 108 13.61 8.59 -4.53
C CYS A 108 14.83 8.64 -5.47
N ASN A 109 14.88 7.81 -6.52
CA ASN A 109 15.93 7.85 -7.54
C ASN A 109 15.98 9.21 -8.26
N VAL A 110 14.81 9.73 -8.66
CA VAL A 110 14.68 11.04 -9.30
C VAL A 110 15.18 12.15 -8.37
N LYS A 111 14.72 12.19 -7.11
CA LYS A 111 15.19 13.18 -6.13
C LYS A 111 16.70 13.11 -5.95
N GLN A 112 17.23 11.90 -5.75
CA GLN A 112 18.65 11.67 -5.52
C GLN A 112 19.54 12.16 -6.66
N ALA A 113 19.13 11.91 -7.91
CA ALA A 113 19.88 12.27 -9.10
C ALA A 113 19.68 13.74 -9.51
N VAL A 114 18.44 14.23 -9.57
CA VAL A 114 18.13 15.60 -10.00
C VAL A 114 18.55 16.63 -8.95
N CYS A 115 18.21 16.37 -7.67
CA CYS A 115 18.46 17.32 -6.58
C CYS A 115 19.80 17.10 -5.88
N GLN A 116 20.58 16.10 -6.30
CA GLN A 116 21.90 15.75 -5.75
C GLN A 116 21.87 15.56 -4.22
N THR A 117 20.73 15.10 -3.69
CA THR A 117 20.43 14.99 -2.26
C THR A 117 19.56 13.77 -2.02
N ALA A 118 19.88 12.97 -1.00
CA ALA A 118 19.13 11.78 -0.64
C ALA A 118 17.66 12.07 -0.23
N PRO A 119 16.75 11.09 -0.39
CA PRO A 119 15.41 11.15 0.20
C PRO A 119 15.47 11.16 1.73
N ASP A 120 14.49 11.80 2.38
CA ASP A 120 14.33 11.80 3.85
C ASP A 120 13.04 11.03 4.20
N LEU A 121 13.11 9.70 4.17
CA LEU A 121 11.99 8.80 4.44
C LEU A 121 11.71 8.69 5.94
N MET A 122 12.76 8.71 6.77
CA MET A 122 12.66 8.71 8.22
C MET A 122 12.00 9.99 8.72
N GLY A 123 12.29 11.14 8.10
CA GLY A 123 11.59 12.40 8.35
C GLY A 123 10.10 12.30 8.06
N ILE A 124 9.71 11.74 6.91
CA ILE A 124 8.29 11.51 6.59
C ILE A 124 7.64 10.53 7.58
N GLY A 125 8.29 9.39 7.85
CA GLY A 125 7.76 8.34 8.73
C GLY A 125 7.54 8.81 10.18
N LYS A 126 8.22 9.86 10.62
CA LYS A 126 8.03 10.47 11.95
C LYS A 126 6.74 11.29 12.08
N VAL A 127 6.22 11.79 10.96
CA VAL A 127 5.06 12.69 10.93
C VAL A 127 3.84 12.05 10.26
N LEU A 128 4.03 10.97 9.49
CA LEU A 128 2.94 10.22 8.85
C LEU A 128 2.05 9.57 9.91
N THR A 129 0.83 10.09 10.05
CA THR A 129 -0.17 9.59 11.00
C THR A 129 -1.54 9.53 10.34
N PHE A 130 -2.33 8.50 10.63
CA PHE A 130 -3.68 8.36 10.08
C PHE A 130 -4.76 8.74 11.10
N PRO A 131 -5.88 9.37 10.71
CA PRO A 131 -6.18 9.85 9.35
C PRO A 131 -5.25 10.99 8.92
N THR A 132 -4.98 11.08 7.62
CA THR A 132 -4.15 12.13 7.00
C THR A 132 -4.86 12.76 5.80
N GLN A 133 -4.20 13.67 5.10
CA GLN A 133 -4.56 14.17 3.78
C GLN A 133 -3.34 14.09 2.86
N LEU A 134 -3.55 14.16 1.54
CA LEU A 134 -2.45 14.36 0.60
C LEU A 134 -2.10 15.85 0.56
N ASP A 135 -0.89 16.18 1.01
CA ASP A 135 -0.44 17.56 1.06
C ASP A 135 -0.49 18.20 -0.33
N GLY A 136 -1.25 19.29 -0.48
CA GLY A 136 -1.33 20.07 -1.72
C GLY A 136 -2.38 19.61 -2.71
N HIS A 137 -3.04 18.45 -2.50
CA HIS A 137 -4.12 18.01 -3.37
C HIS A 137 -5.34 18.92 -3.25
N ILE A 138 -5.89 19.37 -4.38
CA ILE A 138 -7.11 20.17 -4.47
C ILE A 138 -8.13 19.45 -5.36
N PRO A 139 -9.32 19.08 -4.83
CA PRO A 139 -9.80 19.32 -3.46
C PRO A 139 -9.09 18.45 -2.43
N GLU A 140 -8.95 18.93 -1.20
CA GLU A 140 -8.47 18.09 -0.09
C GLU A 140 -9.52 17.04 0.27
N PHE A 141 -9.06 15.83 0.56
CA PHE A 141 -9.87 14.75 1.10
C PHE A 141 -9.08 13.97 2.16
N GLN A 142 -9.79 13.38 3.11
CA GLN A 142 -9.18 12.58 4.18
C GLN A 142 -8.82 11.19 3.66
N ILE A 143 -7.62 10.73 4.03
CA ILE A 143 -7.13 9.38 3.81
C ILE A 143 -7.08 8.65 5.14
N ASP A 144 -7.69 7.47 5.17
CA ASP A 144 -7.84 6.64 6.34
C ASP A 144 -7.05 5.32 6.20
N ALA A 145 -6.45 4.89 7.30
CA ALA A 145 -6.07 3.49 7.50
C ALA A 145 -7.31 2.69 7.93
N ALA A 146 -8.08 2.17 6.97
CA ALA A 146 -9.39 1.56 7.24
C ALA A 146 -9.61 0.25 6.48
N LYS A 147 -10.67 -0.47 6.86
CA LYS A 147 -11.08 -1.73 6.22
C LYS A 147 -11.71 -1.53 4.84
N LEU A 148 -11.73 -2.62 4.08
CA LEU A 148 -12.43 -2.70 2.79
C LEU A 148 -13.90 -2.33 2.95
N SER A 149 -14.29 -1.32 2.19
CA SER A 149 -15.66 -0.87 2.03
C SER A 149 -15.75 -0.05 0.76
N LEU A 150 -16.96 0.18 0.24
CA LEU A 150 -17.16 1.07 -0.91
C LEU A 150 -16.66 2.50 -0.61
N LYS A 151 -16.75 2.97 0.64
CA LYS A 151 -16.22 4.27 1.04
C LYS A 151 -14.70 4.32 0.99
N GLN A 152 -14.04 3.25 1.43
CA GLN A 152 -12.58 3.17 1.35
C GLN A 152 -12.10 3.09 -0.09
N LEU A 153 -12.75 2.27 -0.94
CA LEU A 153 -12.47 2.22 -2.37
C LEU A 153 -12.75 3.56 -3.08
N THR A 154 -13.75 4.33 -2.61
CA THR A 154 -13.98 5.71 -3.10
C THR A 154 -12.80 6.63 -2.77
N THR A 155 -12.13 6.41 -1.63
CA THR A 155 -10.92 7.17 -1.29
C THR A 155 -9.77 6.78 -2.21
N PHE A 156 -9.64 5.50 -2.55
CA PHE A 156 -8.62 5.02 -3.51
C PHE A 156 -8.84 5.64 -4.90
N LEU A 157 -10.09 5.69 -5.36
CA LEU A 157 -10.45 6.35 -6.62
C LEU A 157 -10.19 7.86 -6.65
N GLN A 158 -10.19 8.52 -5.48
CA GLN A 158 -9.82 9.93 -5.38
C GLN A 158 -8.30 10.12 -5.45
N ILE A 159 -7.52 9.21 -4.84
CA ILE A 159 -6.05 9.21 -4.89
C ILE A 159 -5.58 9.02 -6.34
N GLU A 160 -6.07 7.98 -7.00
CA GLU A 160 -5.63 7.60 -8.35
C GLU A 160 -6.40 8.31 -9.48
N SER A 161 -7.17 9.37 -9.18
CA SER A 161 -8.05 9.98 -10.18
C SER A 161 -7.23 10.54 -11.35
N PRO A 162 -7.49 10.10 -12.60
CA PRO A 162 -6.71 10.54 -13.74
C PRO A 162 -7.02 11.96 -14.22
N GLU A 163 -8.13 12.52 -13.75
CA GLU A 163 -8.59 13.85 -14.11
C GLU A 163 -8.99 14.61 -12.85
N PRO A 164 -8.86 15.94 -12.84
CA PRO A 164 -9.35 16.78 -11.75
C PRO A 164 -10.83 16.51 -11.46
N PHE A 165 -11.18 16.37 -10.19
CA PHE A 165 -12.55 16.16 -9.74
C PHE A 165 -13.00 17.22 -8.74
N LYS A 166 -14.31 17.25 -8.46
CA LYS A 166 -14.88 18.06 -7.37
C LYS A 166 -15.35 17.13 -6.27
N ASP A 167 -14.77 17.23 -5.08
CA ASP A 167 -15.17 16.43 -3.93
C ASP A 167 -16.48 17.00 -3.34
N PRO A 168 -17.57 16.21 -3.31
CA PRO A 168 -18.85 16.63 -2.71
C PRO A 168 -18.81 16.75 -1.18
N TYR A 169 -17.69 16.42 -0.52
CA TYR A 169 -17.47 16.50 0.92
C TYR A 169 -16.44 17.57 1.34
N ALA A 170 -15.88 18.34 0.40
CA ALA A 170 -14.80 19.28 0.67
C ALA A 170 -15.13 20.29 1.79
N ASN A 171 -14.36 20.24 2.88
CA ASN A 171 -14.22 21.32 3.84
C ASN A 171 -12.81 21.90 3.70
N ALA A 172 -12.69 23.20 3.41
CA ALA A 172 -11.40 23.82 3.10
C ALA A 172 -10.49 23.97 4.34
N GLN A 173 -9.32 23.31 4.38
CA GLN A 173 -8.21 23.67 5.26
C GLN A 173 -6.83 23.36 4.63
N LEU A 174 -6.29 24.36 3.94
CA LEU A 174 -4.99 24.28 3.26
C LEU A 174 -3.80 24.25 4.22
N LEU A 175 -2.95 23.23 4.07
CA LEU A 175 -1.57 23.12 4.57
C LEU A 175 -0.55 23.77 3.60
N ASP A 176 0.71 23.89 4.04
CA ASP A 176 1.80 24.64 3.39
C ASP A 176 2.55 23.83 2.30
N THR A 177 1.96 23.59 1.12
CA THR A 177 2.61 22.86 0.00
C THR A 177 2.23 23.37 -1.40
N VAL A 178 2.90 22.86 -2.46
CA VAL A 178 2.52 23.16 -3.86
C VAL A 178 1.19 22.49 -4.17
N GLU A 179 0.25 23.30 -4.66
CA GLU A 179 -1.11 22.88 -4.98
C GLU A 179 -1.16 22.11 -6.32
N TYR A 180 -1.87 20.98 -6.35
CA TYR A 180 -2.10 20.16 -7.56
C TYR A 180 -3.50 19.52 -7.54
N GLN A 181 -3.99 19.01 -8.68
CA GLN A 181 -5.37 18.47 -8.81
C GLN A 181 -5.44 16.95 -9.02
N THR A 182 -4.36 16.35 -9.51
CA THR A 182 -4.12 14.90 -9.61
C THR A 182 -2.62 14.66 -9.39
N ILE A 183 -2.24 13.45 -8.99
CA ILE A 183 -0.82 13.09 -8.77
C ILE A 183 -0.02 13.26 -10.09
N GLY A 184 -0.60 12.87 -11.21
CA GLY A 184 -0.07 13.06 -12.55
C GLY A 184 0.20 14.52 -12.89
N LEU A 185 -0.70 15.44 -12.55
CA LEU A 185 -0.47 16.87 -12.76
C LEU A 185 0.68 17.43 -11.91
N LEU A 186 0.88 16.94 -10.68
CA LEU A 186 2.07 17.29 -9.89
C LEU A 186 3.36 16.84 -10.61
N TYR A 187 3.36 15.60 -11.09
CA TYR A 187 4.50 15.03 -11.81
C TYR A 187 4.76 15.71 -13.17
N GLU A 188 3.73 16.17 -13.88
CA GLU A 188 3.90 16.98 -15.09
C GLU A 188 4.62 18.31 -14.80
N MET A 189 4.32 18.95 -13.66
CA MET A 189 5.02 20.16 -13.23
C MET A 189 6.49 19.88 -12.91
N ILE A 190 6.79 18.73 -12.29
CA ILE A 190 8.15 18.26 -12.03
C ILE A 190 8.89 17.99 -13.35
N ILE A 191 8.27 17.25 -14.29
CA ILE A 191 8.82 16.97 -15.62
C ILE A 191 9.20 18.26 -16.34
N LYS A 192 8.33 19.27 -16.31
CA LYS A 192 8.59 20.55 -16.94
C LYS A 192 9.84 21.23 -16.35
N CYS A 193 9.94 21.29 -15.02
CA CYS A 193 11.10 21.87 -14.36
C CYS A 193 12.39 21.07 -14.67
N ILE A 194 12.35 19.74 -14.67
CA ILE A 194 13.50 18.90 -15.04
C ILE A 194 13.98 19.21 -16.46
N LYS A 195 13.05 19.28 -17.43
CA LYS A 195 13.38 19.58 -18.84
C LYS A 195 14.04 20.94 -19.02
N GLU A 196 13.55 21.96 -18.30
CA GLU A 196 13.97 23.35 -18.47
C GLU A 196 15.25 23.66 -17.67
N ASP A 197 15.34 23.19 -16.41
CA ASP A 197 16.34 23.63 -15.45
C ASP A 197 17.43 22.58 -15.14
N PHE A 198 17.18 21.30 -15.46
CA PHE A 198 18.05 20.16 -15.11
C PHE A 198 18.28 19.18 -16.28
N PRO A 199 18.80 19.61 -17.44
CA PRO A 199 18.95 18.75 -18.63
C PRO A 199 19.91 17.55 -18.44
N GLY A 200 20.81 17.62 -17.45
CA GLY A 200 21.85 16.61 -17.22
C GLY A 200 23.13 16.84 -18.06
N PRO A 201 24.08 15.89 -18.04
CA PRO A 201 24.08 14.68 -17.23
C PRO A 201 24.19 14.99 -15.72
N TYR A 202 23.75 14.06 -14.88
CA TYR A 202 23.81 14.19 -13.43
C TYR A 202 25.07 13.52 -12.87
N GLU A 203 25.55 14.03 -11.73
CA GLU A 203 26.63 13.35 -10.99
C GLU A 203 26.12 12.02 -10.44
N GLN A 204 26.98 11.00 -10.48
CA GLN A 204 26.66 9.67 -9.99
C GLN A 204 26.39 9.69 -8.48
N ARG A 205 25.25 9.13 -8.09
CA ARG A 205 24.81 8.97 -6.71
C ARG A 205 24.22 7.56 -6.53
N PRO A 206 24.25 6.99 -5.31
CA PRO A 206 23.59 5.73 -5.01
C PRO A 206 22.10 5.74 -5.39
N GLN A 207 21.63 4.72 -6.09
CA GLN A 207 20.23 4.57 -6.50
C GLN A 207 19.80 3.11 -6.38
N LEU A 208 18.50 2.85 -6.33
CA LEU A 208 17.99 1.50 -6.52
C LEU A 208 17.85 1.25 -8.03
N LEU A 209 18.81 0.54 -8.59
CA LEU A 209 18.94 0.35 -10.03
C LEU A 209 18.22 -0.93 -10.53
N PRO A 210 17.73 -0.94 -11.78
CA PRO A 210 17.24 -2.17 -12.42
C PRO A 210 18.38 -3.20 -12.61
N PRO A 211 18.05 -4.46 -12.95
CA PRO A 211 19.05 -5.46 -13.30
C PRO A 211 19.92 -5.01 -14.50
N ASP A 212 21.25 -5.04 -14.34
CA ASP A 212 22.18 -4.65 -15.42
C ASP A 212 22.32 -5.73 -16.51
N ASN A 213 22.14 -7.00 -16.14
CA ASN A 213 22.29 -8.16 -17.02
C ASN A 213 21.55 -9.37 -16.40
N PRO A 214 20.90 -10.24 -17.20
CA PRO A 214 20.37 -11.54 -16.76
C PRO A 214 21.27 -12.34 -15.79
N ASP A 215 22.59 -12.29 -15.97
CA ASP A 215 23.57 -13.03 -15.16
C ASP A 215 23.92 -12.35 -13.81
N ARG A 216 23.46 -11.10 -13.61
CA ARG A 216 23.64 -10.33 -12.36
C ARG A 216 22.30 -9.72 -11.95
N PRO A 217 21.37 -10.54 -11.45
CA PRO A 217 20.04 -10.06 -11.10
C PRO A 217 20.12 -9.04 -9.95
N ARG A 218 19.34 -7.96 -10.07
CA ARG A 218 18.98 -7.06 -8.98
C ARG A 218 17.48 -7.23 -8.71
N PRO A 219 17.07 -8.23 -7.91
CA PRO A 219 15.66 -8.54 -7.71
C PRO A 219 15.05 -7.60 -6.65
N TYR A 220 15.25 -6.29 -6.82
CA TYR A 220 14.67 -5.25 -5.97
C TYR A 220 13.17 -5.10 -6.20
N TYR A 221 12.68 -5.60 -7.33
CA TYR A 221 11.28 -5.49 -7.69
C TYR A 221 10.81 -6.78 -8.35
N SER A 222 9.59 -7.18 -8.00
CA SER A 222 8.88 -8.30 -8.61
C SER A 222 7.40 -7.93 -8.66
N GLN A 223 6.84 -7.94 -9.86
CA GLN A 223 5.52 -7.37 -10.15
C GLN A 223 4.38 -8.24 -9.61
N ASN A 224 4.67 -9.53 -9.41
CA ASN A 224 3.72 -10.48 -8.88
C ASN A 224 4.31 -11.25 -7.69
N SER A 225 3.43 -11.60 -6.75
CA SER A 225 3.72 -12.50 -5.64
C SER A 225 2.55 -13.45 -5.42
N MET A 226 2.68 -14.41 -4.52
CA MET A 226 1.54 -15.24 -4.09
C MET A 226 0.33 -14.39 -3.64
N ASN A 227 0.58 -13.18 -3.14
CA ASN A 227 -0.48 -12.29 -2.68
C ASN A 227 -1.15 -11.49 -3.82
N THR A 228 -0.62 -11.47 -5.04
CA THR A 228 -1.24 -10.80 -6.20
C THR A 228 -1.99 -11.78 -7.12
N VAL A 229 -1.95 -13.08 -6.80
CA VAL A 229 -2.69 -14.12 -7.54
C VAL A 229 -4.10 -14.28 -6.94
N HIS A 230 -5.08 -14.42 -7.83
CA HIS A 230 -6.45 -14.83 -7.47
C HIS A 230 -6.96 -15.88 -8.45
N TYR A 231 -8.12 -16.46 -8.17
CA TYR A 231 -8.75 -17.46 -9.05
C TYR A 231 -10.10 -16.94 -9.51
N ASP A 232 -10.43 -17.19 -10.77
CA ASP A 232 -11.77 -16.93 -11.30
C ASP A 232 -12.78 -18.00 -10.86
N ARG A 233 -14.02 -17.86 -11.34
CA ARG A 233 -15.13 -18.79 -11.01
C ARG A 233 -14.88 -20.22 -11.49
N ASP A 234 -14.06 -20.40 -12.52
CA ASP A 234 -13.69 -21.69 -13.10
C ASP A 234 -12.40 -22.25 -12.48
N HIS A 235 -11.89 -21.59 -11.44
CA HIS A 235 -10.66 -21.94 -10.72
C HIS A 235 -9.39 -21.83 -11.59
N ASN A 236 -9.38 -20.95 -12.59
CA ASN A 236 -8.16 -20.62 -13.30
C ASN A 236 -7.41 -19.50 -12.56
N PRO A 237 -6.07 -19.61 -12.42
CA PRO A 237 -5.27 -18.57 -11.80
C PRO A 237 -5.24 -17.32 -12.69
N GLN A 238 -5.34 -16.17 -12.04
CA GLN A 238 -5.30 -14.84 -12.63
C GLN A 238 -4.25 -14.02 -11.90
N PHE A 239 -3.38 -13.36 -12.67
CA PHE A 239 -2.35 -12.45 -12.17
C PHE A 239 -2.87 -11.02 -12.27
N ALA A 240 -2.73 -10.25 -11.20
CA ALA A 240 -3.21 -8.87 -11.18
C ALA A 240 -2.35 -7.93 -12.03
N ASN A 241 -1.06 -8.26 -12.18
CA ASN A 241 -0.10 -7.53 -13.01
C ASN A 241 0.44 -8.47 -14.10
N THR A 242 0.87 -7.94 -15.23
CA THR A 242 1.35 -8.75 -16.37
C THR A 242 2.86 -9.02 -16.30
N ASP A 243 3.36 -9.92 -17.15
CA ASP A 243 4.81 -10.24 -17.17
C ASP A 243 5.67 -9.12 -17.77
N ASP A 244 5.05 -8.17 -18.49
CA ASP A 244 5.69 -7.00 -19.08
C ASP A 244 5.53 -5.71 -18.27
N SER A 245 4.94 -5.80 -17.07
CA SER A 245 4.91 -4.70 -16.10
C SER A 245 6.32 -4.16 -15.89
N GLU A 246 6.54 -2.91 -16.25
CA GLU A 246 7.88 -2.35 -16.31
C GLU A 246 8.45 -2.07 -14.89
N GLY A 247 9.78 -2.03 -14.73
CA GLY A 247 10.45 -2.01 -13.41
C GLY A 247 11.19 -0.71 -13.06
N LEU A 248 12.18 -0.82 -12.16
CA LEU A 248 13.05 0.30 -11.74
C LEU A 248 13.74 0.98 -12.92
N VAL A 249 14.02 2.27 -12.79
CA VAL A 249 14.76 3.09 -13.77
C VAL A 249 15.95 3.74 -13.08
N GLY A 250 17.14 3.63 -13.68
CA GLY A 250 18.33 4.35 -13.25
C GLY A 250 18.32 5.77 -13.82
N VAL A 251 18.44 6.78 -12.97
CA VAL A 251 18.32 8.19 -13.35
C VAL A 251 19.70 8.82 -13.52
N HIS A 252 20.03 9.21 -14.75
CA HIS A 252 21.36 9.69 -15.13
C HIS A 252 21.33 11.05 -15.84
N ASP A 253 20.17 11.44 -16.36
CA ASP A 253 19.93 12.68 -17.10
C ASP A 253 18.42 13.00 -17.09
N ALA A 254 18.03 14.11 -17.73
CA ALA A 254 16.62 14.48 -17.81
C ALA A 254 15.77 13.40 -18.49
N HIS A 255 16.30 12.70 -19.50
CA HIS A 255 15.54 11.71 -20.24
C HIS A 255 15.12 10.53 -19.36
N SER A 256 16.07 9.94 -18.66
CA SER A 256 15.84 8.84 -17.71
C SER A 256 15.03 9.27 -16.47
N ALA A 257 15.17 10.53 -16.02
CA ALA A 257 14.30 11.08 -14.97
C ALA A 257 12.83 11.17 -15.42
N ILE A 258 12.59 11.64 -16.64
CA ILE A 258 11.25 11.77 -17.21
C ILE A 258 10.65 10.39 -17.48
N GLU A 259 11.44 9.41 -17.92
CA GLU A 259 11.01 8.02 -18.06
C GLU A 259 10.51 7.44 -16.74
N ALA A 260 11.29 7.61 -15.67
CA ALA A 260 10.89 7.17 -14.32
C ALA A 260 9.57 7.82 -13.88
N ILE A 261 9.38 9.12 -14.14
CA ILE A 261 8.14 9.82 -13.77
C ILE A 261 6.96 9.38 -14.64
N HIS A 262 7.12 9.25 -15.96
CA HIS A 262 6.03 8.78 -16.82
C HIS A 262 5.54 7.39 -16.40
N ARG A 263 6.44 6.52 -15.93
CA ARG A 263 6.04 5.22 -15.38
C ARG A 263 5.06 5.35 -14.22
N ILE A 264 5.37 6.24 -13.28
CA ILE A 264 4.52 6.51 -12.10
C ILE A 264 3.14 6.96 -12.57
N ILE A 265 3.10 7.94 -13.48
CA ILE A 265 1.84 8.49 -14.02
C ILE A 265 1.04 7.39 -14.73
N GLU A 266 1.65 6.65 -15.66
CA GLU A 266 0.94 5.66 -16.47
C GLU A 266 0.39 4.51 -15.63
N GLN A 267 1.15 4.02 -14.64
CA GLN A 267 0.70 2.95 -13.73
C GLN A 267 -0.43 3.41 -12.80
N GLY A 268 -0.36 4.64 -12.27
CA GLY A 268 -1.42 5.20 -11.41
C GLY A 268 -2.70 5.53 -12.18
N GLU A 269 -2.58 6.39 -13.19
CA GLU A 269 -3.71 7.09 -13.83
C GLU A 269 -4.11 6.51 -15.20
N GLY A 270 -3.28 5.66 -15.80
CA GLY A 270 -3.48 5.17 -17.17
C GLY A 270 -3.06 6.18 -18.23
N LYS A 271 -3.69 6.13 -19.41
CA LYS A 271 -3.26 6.88 -20.60
C LYS A 271 -4.25 7.96 -21.02
N SER A 272 -4.04 9.17 -20.48
CA SER A 272 -4.88 10.36 -20.69
C SER A 272 -5.19 10.72 -22.16
N LYS A 273 -4.34 10.32 -23.13
CA LYS A 273 -4.59 10.58 -24.56
C LYS A 273 -5.70 9.71 -25.17
N TYR A 274 -6.08 8.62 -24.51
CA TYR A 274 -7.14 7.72 -24.95
C TYR A 274 -8.38 7.88 -24.09
N LYS A 275 -9.50 7.35 -24.58
CA LYS A 275 -10.74 7.32 -23.79
C LYS A 275 -10.52 6.39 -22.58
N GLN A 276 -10.69 6.93 -21.38
CA GLN A 276 -10.58 6.20 -20.11
C GLN A 276 -11.69 6.60 -19.14
N HIS A 277 -11.96 5.73 -18.18
CA HIS A 277 -12.85 6.02 -17.08
C HIS A 277 -12.21 7.09 -16.18
N THR A 278 -13.05 7.93 -15.60
CA THR A 278 -12.65 9.02 -14.70
C THR A 278 -13.56 9.03 -13.49
N LEU A 279 -13.16 9.70 -12.42
CA LEU A 279 -13.98 9.79 -11.21
C LEU A 279 -15.23 10.64 -11.45
N ILE A 280 -16.37 9.99 -11.62
CA ILE A 280 -17.68 10.63 -11.76
C ILE A 280 -18.50 10.38 -10.49
N TRP A 281 -18.96 11.45 -9.86
CA TRP A 281 -19.82 11.37 -8.67
C TRP A 281 -21.29 11.20 -9.05
N GLY A 282 -21.94 10.16 -8.52
CA GLY A 282 -23.39 9.96 -8.61
C GLY A 282 -24.18 10.85 -7.65
N GLU A 283 -25.51 10.86 -7.81
CA GLU A 283 -26.41 11.67 -6.97
C GLU A 283 -26.33 11.32 -5.47
N ASN A 284 -25.97 10.07 -5.15
CA ASN A 284 -25.77 9.58 -3.79
C ASN A 284 -24.40 9.96 -3.20
N LYS A 285 -23.61 10.80 -3.88
CA LYS A 285 -22.25 11.19 -3.50
C LYS A 285 -21.29 10.00 -3.35
N MET A 286 -21.49 8.99 -4.18
CA MET A 286 -20.58 7.86 -4.36
C MET A 286 -20.17 7.77 -5.84
N PRO A 287 -19.02 7.18 -6.18
CA PRO A 287 -18.59 7.02 -7.57
C PRO A 287 -19.63 6.26 -8.41
N VAL A 288 -19.78 6.65 -9.67
CA VAL A 288 -20.56 5.90 -10.66
C VAL A 288 -19.77 4.64 -11.04
N PRO A 289 -20.36 3.43 -10.94
CA PRO A 289 -19.67 2.20 -11.31
C PRO A 289 -19.52 2.04 -12.83
N MET A 290 -18.64 1.14 -13.25
CA MET A 290 -18.52 0.72 -14.66
C MET A 290 -19.73 -0.12 -15.08
N ASP A 291 -19.92 -0.23 -16.39
CA ASP A 291 -20.86 -1.20 -16.96
C ASP A 291 -20.37 -2.63 -16.68
N ILE A 292 -21.32 -3.51 -16.31
CA ILE A 292 -21.07 -4.94 -16.12
C ILE A 292 -21.76 -5.70 -17.24
N VAL A 293 -20.99 -6.46 -18.01
CA VAL A 293 -21.46 -7.34 -19.08
C VAL A 293 -20.98 -8.76 -18.78
N ASP A 294 -21.90 -9.72 -18.71
CA ASP A 294 -21.61 -11.13 -18.38
C ASP A 294 -20.77 -11.33 -17.11
N GLY A 295 -21.02 -10.50 -16.09
CA GLY A 295 -20.33 -10.57 -14.79
C GLY A 295 -18.92 -10.00 -14.78
N LYS A 296 -18.50 -9.31 -15.85
CA LYS A 296 -17.20 -8.62 -15.95
C LYS A 296 -17.41 -7.12 -16.19
N VAL A 297 -16.50 -6.30 -15.67
CA VAL A 297 -16.48 -4.86 -15.98
C VAL A 297 -15.93 -4.63 -17.39
N VAL A 298 -16.31 -3.51 -18.00
CA VAL A 298 -15.88 -3.14 -19.36
C VAL A 298 -14.80 -2.07 -19.28
N PHE A 299 -13.55 -2.42 -19.55
CA PHE A 299 -12.44 -1.48 -19.66
C PHE A 299 -12.39 -0.78 -21.04
N TRP A 300 -11.84 0.42 -21.08
CA TRP A 300 -11.53 1.21 -22.28
C TRP A 300 -10.00 1.29 -22.50
N GLU A 301 -9.57 1.69 -23.70
CA GLU A 301 -8.15 1.70 -24.09
C GLU A 301 -7.25 2.49 -23.13
N GLY A 302 -7.72 3.63 -22.61
CA GLY A 302 -6.91 4.43 -21.69
C GLY A 302 -6.94 3.96 -20.23
N ASP A 303 -7.78 2.98 -19.87
CA ASP A 303 -7.77 2.39 -18.51
C ASP A 303 -6.53 1.55 -18.24
N TYR A 304 -5.76 1.23 -19.30
CA TYR A 304 -4.55 0.43 -19.24
C TYR A 304 -3.32 1.32 -19.16
N ASP A 305 -2.34 0.90 -18.37
CA ASP A 305 -1.02 1.56 -18.27
C ASP A 305 -0.13 1.22 -19.48
N ASP A 306 -0.45 0.15 -20.21
CA ASP A 306 0.31 -0.37 -21.34
C ASP A 306 -0.56 -0.46 -22.62
N SER A 307 -0.20 -1.31 -23.58
CA SER A 307 -0.92 -1.49 -24.85
C SER A 307 -2.26 -2.26 -24.73
N GLY A 308 -2.80 -2.41 -23.52
CA GLY A 308 -4.11 -3.04 -23.28
C GLY A 308 -4.04 -4.38 -22.54
N LYS A 309 -2.97 -4.64 -21.80
CA LYS A 309 -2.75 -5.88 -21.05
C LYS A 309 -2.86 -5.67 -19.55
N GLU A 310 -2.43 -4.53 -19.02
CA GLU A 310 -2.43 -4.24 -17.60
C GLU A 310 -3.27 -2.99 -17.26
N PRO A 311 -4.31 -3.12 -16.42
CA PRO A 311 -5.09 -1.97 -15.97
C PRO A 311 -4.28 -1.10 -14.99
N ALA A 312 -4.39 0.22 -15.14
CA ALA A 312 -3.82 1.18 -14.19
C ALA A 312 -4.53 1.12 -12.82
N HIS A 313 -3.95 1.73 -11.79
CA HIS A 313 -4.45 1.67 -10.40
C HIS A 313 -5.89 2.14 -10.29
N PHE A 314 -6.21 3.29 -10.92
CA PHE A 314 -7.58 3.81 -10.97
C PHE A 314 -8.57 2.75 -11.48
N ALA A 315 -8.22 2.08 -12.59
CA ALA A 315 -9.05 1.07 -13.22
C ALA A 315 -9.17 -0.20 -12.36
N LYS A 316 -8.05 -0.65 -11.74
CA LYS A 316 -8.02 -1.77 -10.78
C LYS A 316 -8.97 -1.50 -9.60
N PHE A 317 -8.94 -0.30 -9.02
CA PHE A 317 -9.82 0.08 -7.91
C PHE A 317 -11.27 0.30 -8.35
N LEU A 318 -11.50 0.82 -9.55
CA LEU A 318 -12.84 1.03 -10.09
C LEU A 318 -13.54 -0.32 -10.37
N GLU A 319 -12.78 -1.32 -10.81
CA GLU A 319 -13.27 -2.70 -10.91
C GLU A 319 -13.69 -3.25 -9.54
N ALA A 320 -12.81 -3.14 -8.53
CA ALA A 320 -13.10 -3.62 -7.17
C ALA A 320 -14.33 -2.91 -6.57
N TYR A 321 -14.47 -1.61 -6.80
CA TYR A 321 -15.61 -0.80 -6.38
C TYR A 321 -16.91 -1.25 -7.08
N THR A 322 -16.86 -1.37 -8.41
CA THR A 322 -18.01 -1.74 -9.24
C THR A 322 -18.55 -3.11 -8.88
N LEU A 323 -17.68 -4.12 -8.81
CA LEU A 323 -18.08 -5.48 -8.43
C LEU A 323 -18.53 -5.55 -6.97
N GLY A 324 -17.92 -4.79 -6.07
CA GLY A 324 -18.32 -4.72 -4.67
C GLY A 324 -19.74 -4.17 -4.52
N GLY A 325 -20.06 -3.10 -5.24
CA GLY A 325 -21.40 -2.52 -5.27
C GLY A 325 -22.43 -3.46 -5.88
N HIS A 326 -22.07 -4.16 -6.96
CA HIS A 326 -22.91 -5.17 -7.59
C HIS A 326 -23.28 -6.30 -6.62
N TYR A 327 -22.29 -6.92 -5.97
CA TYR A 327 -22.54 -8.00 -5.03
C TYR A 327 -23.24 -7.53 -3.76
N GLN A 328 -22.92 -6.34 -3.25
CA GLN A 328 -23.66 -5.76 -2.13
C GLN A 328 -25.14 -5.58 -2.45
N GLN A 329 -25.49 -5.13 -3.66
CA GLN A 329 -26.88 -5.05 -4.10
C GLN A 329 -27.51 -6.44 -4.27
N LYS A 330 -26.79 -7.41 -4.84
CA LYS A 330 -27.25 -8.81 -4.97
C LYS A 330 -27.63 -9.39 -3.60
N PHE A 331 -26.79 -9.22 -2.58
CA PHE A 331 -27.04 -9.71 -1.23
C PHE A 331 -28.20 -8.97 -0.55
N ARG A 332 -28.27 -7.64 -0.67
CA ARG A 332 -29.38 -6.84 -0.12
C ARG A 332 -30.75 -7.24 -0.65
N ASN A 333 -30.83 -7.70 -1.91
CA ASN A 333 -32.07 -8.16 -2.52
C ASN A 333 -32.54 -9.54 -2.01
N ILE A 334 -31.73 -10.24 -1.21
CA ILE A 334 -32.05 -11.55 -0.66
C ILE A 334 -32.37 -11.42 0.83
N GLN A 335 -33.63 -11.62 1.18
CA GLN A 335 -34.09 -11.53 2.57
C GLN A 335 -33.32 -12.48 3.51
N GLY A 336 -32.82 -11.92 4.61
CA GLY A 336 -32.19 -12.68 5.71
C GLY A 336 -30.67 -12.81 5.63
N LEU A 337 -30.03 -12.27 4.58
CA LEU A 337 -28.58 -12.19 4.49
C LEU A 337 -28.02 -10.97 5.21
N ASP A 338 -26.76 -11.07 5.65
CA ASP A 338 -26.01 -9.94 6.19
C ASP A 338 -25.50 -9.04 5.05
N ASP A 339 -24.88 -7.91 5.41
CA ASP A 339 -24.11 -7.12 4.45
C ASP A 339 -23.01 -7.97 3.79
N PHE A 340 -22.84 -7.80 2.48
CA PHE A 340 -21.91 -8.60 1.67
C PHE A 340 -20.47 -8.58 2.23
N PHE A 341 -19.95 -7.41 2.63
CA PHE A 341 -18.58 -7.31 3.12
C PHE A 341 -18.40 -8.03 4.47
N SER A 342 -19.46 -8.16 5.27
CA SER A 342 -19.38 -8.81 6.59
C SER A 342 -19.05 -10.32 6.54
N TYR A 343 -19.14 -10.95 5.38
CA TYR A 343 -18.76 -12.36 5.22
C TYR A 343 -17.24 -12.57 5.17
N PHE A 344 -16.48 -11.55 4.77
CA PHE A 344 -15.05 -11.70 4.47
C PHE A 344 -14.18 -10.51 4.91
N VAL A 345 -14.74 -9.43 5.43
CA VAL A 345 -13.99 -8.30 5.97
C VAL A 345 -14.02 -8.36 7.50
N TYR A 346 -12.85 -8.34 8.13
CA TYR A 346 -12.73 -8.22 9.58
C TYR A 346 -13.28 -6.88 10.05
N ASP A 347 -14.02 -6.86 11.17
CA ASP A 347 -14.53 -5.62 11.75
C ASP A 347 -13.42 -4.89 12.50
N THR A 348 -12.54 -4.20 11.76
CA THR A 348 -11.49 -3.35 12.31
C THR A 348 -11.98 -1.91 12.44
N ASP A 349 -11.46 -1.19 13.43
CA ASP A 349 -11.69 0.25 13.58
C ASP A 349 -10.98 1.02 12.47
N ALA A 350 -11.47 2.20 12.12
CA ALA A 350 -10.79 3.11 11.20
C ALA A 350 -9.73 3.90 11.97
N ASN A 351 -8.52 3.98 11.43
CA ASN A 351 -7.37 4.64 12.04
C ASN A 351 -7.10 4.17 13.48
N PRO A 352 -6.95 2.84 13.69
CA PRO A 352 -6.74 2.32 15.03
C PRO A 352 -5.45 2.87 15.64
N LYS A 353 -5.40 2.95 16.98
CA LYS A 353 -4.27 3.48 17.72
C LYS A 353 -3.71 2.43 18.68
N THR A 354 -2.39 2.38 18.82
CA THR A 354 -1.73 1.55 19.84
C THR A 354 -2.25 1.92 21.24
N ALA A 355 -2.57 3.19 21.47
CA ALA A 355 -3.17 3.67 22.73
C ALA A 355 -4.51 2.99 23.06
N ASP A 356 -5.36 2.73 22.05
CA ASP A 356 -6.64 2.03 22.24
C ASP A 356 -6.40 0.56 22.63
N TYR A 357 -5.37 -0.06 22.05
CA TYR A 357 -4.99 -1.44 22.37
C TYR A 357 -4.45 -1.55 23.80
N ILE A 358 -3.62 -0.60 24.23
CA ILE A 358 -3.13 -0.52 25.61
C ILE A 358 -4.32 -0.33 26.57
N ALA A 359 -5.23 0.60 26.26
CA ALA A 359 -6.40 0.89 27.09
C ALA A 359 -7.35 -0.32 27.22
N SER A 360 -7.38 -1.20 26.21
CA SER A 360 -8.17 -2.43 26.26
C SER A 360 -7.65 -3.50 27.22
N GLY A 361 -6.41 -3.37 27.71
CA GLY A 361 -5.74 -4.38 28.52
C GLY A 361 -5.23 -5.60 27.75
N ASN A 362 -5.40 -5.65 26.42
CA ASN A 362 -4.85 -6.71 25.57
C ASN A 362 -3.36 -6.45 25.28
N GLN A 363 -2.50 -6.93 26.18
CA GLN A 363 -1.05 -6.72 26.09
C GLN A 363 -0.43 -7.28 24.81
N ALA A 364 -0.86 -8.46 24.36
CA ALA A 364 -0.34 -9.08 23.14
C ALA A 364 -0.66 -8.22 21.89
N LEU A 365 -1.89 -7.70 21.79
CA LEU A 365 -2.27 -6.79 20.70
C LEU A 365 -1.47 -5.48 20.73
N ALA A 366 -1.30 -4.88 21.90
CA ALA A 366 -0.52 -3.65 22.03
C ALA A 366 0.94 -3.85 21.59
N LEU A 367 1.59 -4.93 22.03
CA LEU A 367 2.95 -5.29 21.62
C LEU A 367 3.04 -5.63 20.13
N CYS A 368 2.07 -6.35 19.58
CA CYS A 368 1.98 -6.68 18.16
C CYS A 368 1.89 -5.42 17.30
N SER A 369 1.09 -4.43 17.72
CA SER A 369 0.98 -3.12 17.08
C SER A 369 2.29 -2.32 17.17
N GLN A 370 2.92 -2.24 18.35
CA GLN A 370 4.21 -1.57 18.50
C GLN A 370 5.30 -2.18 17.62
N LEU A 371 5.34 -3.51 17.54
CA LEU A 371 6.29 -4.23 16.71
C LEU A 371 6.04 -3.98 15.22
N GLY A 372 4.76 -3.94 14.79
CA GLY A 372 4.40 -3.53 13.42
C GLY A 372 4.88 -2.12 13.07
N ASN A 373 4.63 -1.14 13.95
CA ASN A 373 5.10 0.24 13.79
C ASN A 373 6.64 0.31 13.72
N ALA A 374 7.34 -0.42 14.60
CA ALA A 374 8.80 -0.45 14.64
C ALA A 374 9.40 -1.05 13.36
N VAL A 375 8.86 -2.16 12.86
CA VAL A 375 9.38 -2.77 11.63
C VAL A 375 9.07 -1.92 10.40
N PHE A 376 7.91 -1.26 10.33
CA PHE A 376 7.62 -0.32 9.25
C PHE A 376 8.63 0.84 9.25
N ALA A 377 8.89 1.47 10.41
CA ALA A 377 9.92 2.50 10.53
C ALA A 377 11.32 1.98 10.17
N TYR A 378 11.62 0.72 10.50
CA TYR A 378 12.91 0.11 10.16
C TYR A 378 13.07 -0.16 8.66
N ILE A 379 11.99 -0.52 7.97
CA ILE A 379 11.98 -0.63 6.50
C ILE A 379 12.33 0.72 5.88
N LEU A 380 11.74 1.83 6.36
CA LEU A 380 12.07 3.18 5.89
C LEU A 380 13.54 3.52 6.13
N LEU A 381 14.08 3.21 7.31
CA LEU A 381 15.50 3.41 7.62
C LEU A 381 16.40 2.64 6.66
N MET A 382 16.07 1.38 6.35
CA MET A 382 16.87 0.56 5.44
C MET A 382 16.78 1.04 3.99
N ILE A 383 15.60 1.48 3.53
CA ILE A 383 15.45 2.07 2.19
C ILE A 383 16.26 3.36 2.10
N GLU A 384 16.15 4.25 3.09
CA GLU A 384 16.94 5.49 3.13
C GLU A 384 18.44 5.21 3.16
N ALA A 385 18.88 4.24 3.97
CA ALA A 385 20.28 3.82 4.01
C ALA A 385 20.80 3.36 2.64
N CYS A 386 19.98 2.71 1.80
CA CYS A 386 20.38 2.35 0.44
C CYS A 386 20.83 3.57 -0.39
N TYR A 387 20.25 4.75 -0.19
CA TYR A 387 20.64 5.99 -0.89
C TYR A 387 21.95 6.62 -0.37
N HIS A 388 22.56 6.02 0.66
CA HIS A 388 23.86 6.43 1.22
C HIS A 388 24.97 5.39 1.01
N LYS A 389 24.69 4.26 0.36
CA LYS A 389 25.60 3.10 0.29
C LYS A 389 25.92 2.67 -1.12
N ASP A 390 27.01 1.93 -1.27
CA ASP A 390 27.38 1.29 -2.52
C ASP A 390 26.43 0.14 -2.88
N GLU A 391 26.45 -0.27 -4.15
CA GLU A 391 25.54 -1.28 -4.69
C GLU A 391 25.61 -2.64 -3.99
N SER A 392 26.80 -3.06 -3.52
CA SER A 392 26.93 -4.35 -2.83
C SER A 392 26.19 -4.31 -1.50
N THR A 393 26.34 -3.20 -0.77
CA THR A 393 25.65 -2.99 0.50
C THR A 393 24.15 -2.82 0.30
N GLN A 394 23.72 -2.11 -0.74
CA GLN A 394 22.30 -1.98 -1.10
C GLN A 394 21.66 -3.35 -1.36
N TYR A 395 22.35 -4.24 -2.08
CA TYR A 395 21.87 -5.59 -2.35
C TYR A 395 21.62 -6.37 -1.05
N ASP A 396 22.57 -6.35 -0.13
CA ASP A 396 22.44 -7.06 1.14
C ASP A 396 21.33 -6.47 2.02
N LEU A 397 21.23 -5.14 2.11
CA LEU A 397 20.16 -4.45 2.81
C LEU A 397 18.79 -4.81 2.23
N PHE A 398 18.68 -4.89 0.91
CA PHE A 398 17.42 -5.22 0.27
C PHE A 398 17.02 -6.68 0.52
N ILE A 399 17.89 -7.64 0.18
CA ILE A 399 17.55 -9.07 0.23
C ILE A 399 17.41 -9.57 1.67
N PHE A 400 18.29 -9.15 2.56
CA PHE A 400 18.31 -9.66 3.94
C PHE A 400 17.63 -8.72 4.95
N GLY A 401 17.40 -7.46 4.59
CA GLY A 401 16.70 -6.48 5.42
C GLY A 401 15.29 -6.20 4.95
N ILE A 402 15.14 -5.40 3.89
CA ILE A 402 13.86 -4.87 3.40
C ILE A 402 12.91 -6.00 3.02
N HIS A 403 13.31 -6.91 2.16
CA HIS A 403 12.46 -8.01 1.68
C HIS A 403 11.97 -8.91 2.82
N LYS A 404 12.87 -9.30 3.74
CA LYS A 404 12.50 -10.09 4.92
C LYS A 404 11.57 -9.33 5.87
N SER A 405 11.85 -8.04 6.08
CA SER A 405 11.02 -7.19 6.93
C SER A 405 9.63 -6.98 6.34
N MET A 406 9.53 -6.85 5.01
CA MET A 406 8.27 -6.82 4.28
C MET A 406 7.52 -8.13 4.44
N ILE A 407 8.14 -9.29 4.19
CA ILE A 407 7.49 -10.59 4.44
C ILE A 407 6.96 -10.67 5.87
N TRP A 408 7.67 -10.14 6.84
CA TRP A 408 7.25 -10.19 8.23
C TRP A 408 6.12 -9.20 8.56
N LEU A 409 6.22 -7.94 8.12
CA LEU A 409 5.14 -6.97 8.27
C LEU A 409 3.87 -7.51 7.62
N LEU A 410 4.05 -8.10 6.43
CA LEU A 410 2.95 -8.56 5.60
C LEU A 410 2.35 -9.89 6.08
N SER A 411 3.17 -10.92 6.29
CA SER A 411 2.71 -12.28 6.61
C SER A 411 2.68 -12.57 8.11
N GLY A 412 3.54 -11.89 8.88
CA GLY A 412 3.64 -12.02 10.33
C GLY A 412 2.63 -11.14 11.04
N VAL A 413 2.82 -9.83 11.07
CA VAL A 413 1.93 -8.94 11.82
C VAL A 413 0.58 -8.78 11.16
N GLY A 414 0.55 -8.37 9.89
CA GLY A 414 -0.68 -7.99 9.21
C GLY A 414 -1.73 -9.11 9.24
N ASN A 415 -1.31 -10.35 9.04
CA ASN A 415 -2.22 -11.50 9.10
C ASN A 415 -2.61 -11.93 10.53
N GLN A 416 -1.72 -11.78 11.50
CA GLN A 416 -1.97 -12.25 12.87
C GLN A 416 -2.72 -11.22 13.73
N ILE A 417 -2.57 -9.92 13.45
CA ILE A 417 -3.12 -8.87 14.30
C ILE A 417 -4.65 -8.91 14.37
N ASN A 418 -5.31 -9.35 13.28
CA ASN A 418 -6.76 -9.56 13.23
C ASN A 418 -7.26 -10.73 14.08
N GLN A 419 -6.38 -11.59 14.61
CA GLN A 419 -6.80 -12.66 15.53
C GLN A 419 -7.15 -12.08 16.91
N TYR A 420 -6.46 -11.01 17.30
CA TYR A 420 -6.77 -10.30 18.54
C TYR A 420 -8.06 -9.51 18.42
N THR A 421 -8.68 -9.27 19.57
CA THR A 421 -9.86 -8.43 19.69
C THR A 421 -9.66 -7.43 20.82
N TYR A 422 -10.33 -6.30 20.70
CA TYR A 422 -10.37 -5.27 21.72
C TYR A 422 -11.72 -4.56 21.69
N THR A 423 -12.07 -3.84 22.76
CA THR A 423 -13.30 -3.05 22.83
C THR A 423 -12.94 -1.58 22.92
N LYS A 424 -13.64 -0.75 22.13
CA LYS A 424 -13.53 0.71 22.17
C LYS A 424 -14.95 1.28 22.24
N GLY A 425 -15.23 2.02 23.31
CA GLY A 425 -16.62 2.40 23.63
C GLY A 425 -17.49 1.15 23.85
N ASN A 426 -18.58 1.04 23.10
CA ASN A 426 -19.53 -0.08 23.20
C ASN A 426 -19.38 -1.11 22.05
N GLN A 427 -18.33 -1.02 21.24
CA GLN A 427 -18.11 -1.89 20.08
C GLN A 427 -16.83 -2.71 20.23
N ALA A 428 -16.91 -3.99 19.85
CA ALA A 428 -15.77 -4.89 19.77
C ALA A 428 -15.19 -4.87 18.36
N TYR A 429 -13.87 -4.76 18.27
CA TYR A 429 -13.14 -4.70 17.01
C TYR A 429 -12.05 -5.78 16.96
N LYS A 430 -11.67 -6.12 15.74
CA LYS A 430 -10.48 -6.87 15.41
C LYS A 430 -9.27 -5.93 15.42
N GLY A 431 -8.12 -6.44 15.88
CA GLY A 431 -6.87 -5.66 15.82
C GLY A 431 -6.44 -5.41 14.38
N ALA A 432 -5.87 -4.26 14.08
CA ALA A 432 -5.35 -3.88 12.78
C ALA A 432 -4.01 -3.13 12.91
N LEU A 433 -3.23 -3.09 11.83
CA LEU A 433 -2.00 -2.30 11.77
C LEU A 433 -2.33 -0.82 11.96
N THR A 434 -1.56 -0.15 12.79
CA THR A 434 -1.78 1.26 13.16
C THR A 434 -0.93 2.21 12.32
N PHE A 435 0.22 1.73 11.83
CA PHE A 435 1.22 2.52 11.09
C PHE A 435 1.55 3.85 11.78
N GLU A 436 1.57 3.85 13.11
CA GLU A 436 1.94 5.03 13.87
C GLU A 436 3.46 5.23 13.84
N PRO A 437 3.95 6.47 13.86
CA PRO A 437 5.36 6.76 13.94
C PRO A 437 6.03 6.01 15.10
N PHE A 438 7.17 5.39 14.81
CA PHE A 438 8.01 4.74 15.81
C PHE A 438 9.36 5.45 15.89
N SER A 439 9.70 5.98 17.07
CA SER A 439 10.95 6.70 17.31
C SER A 439 11.99 5.77 17.92
N PHE A 440 13.05 5.50 17.16
CA PHE A 440 14.22 4.77 17.66
C PHE A 440 15.15 5.64 18.49
N GLU A 441 15.03 6.96 18.44
CA GLU A 441 15.91 7.92 19.13
C GLU A 441 15.76 7.91 20.66
N GLN A 442 14.68 7.34 21.19
CA GLN A 442 14.39 7.33 22.63
C GLN A 442 15.22 6.30 23.42
N SER A 443 16.14 5.61 22.77
CA SER A 443 16.97 4.56 23.36
C SER A 443 18.42 4.66 22.89
N PHE A 444 19.35 4.25 23.73
CA PHE A 444 20.76 4.06 23.37
C PHE A 444 21.00 2.77 22.57
N LEU A 445 19.99 1.90 22.47
CA LEU A 445 20.05 0.67 21.68
C LEU A 445 19.88 0.97 20.19
N ARG A 446 20.60 0.24 19.34
CA ARG A 446 20.39 0.27 17.89
C ARG A 446 18.97 -0.19 17.52
N PRO A 447 18.39 0.27 16.39
CA PRO A 447 17.03 -0.07 15.98
C PRO A 447 16.71 -1.57 16.00
N LYS A 448 17.60 -2.41 15.45
CA LYS A 448 17.42 -3.88 15.46
C LYS A 448 17.26 -4.44 16.88
N ALA A 449 18.06 -3.98 17.84
CA ALA A 449 17.99 -4.44 19.22
C ALA A 449 16.67 -4.03 19.91
N GLN A 450 16.13 -2.85 19.58
CA GLN A 450 14.82 -2.41 20.07
C GLN A 450 13.69 -3.31 19.51
N ILE A 451 13.73 -3.64 18.21
CA ILE A 451 12.79 -4.59 17.59
C ILE A 451 12.88 -5.96 18.27
N MET A 452 14.10 -6.48 18.48
CA MET A 452 14.29 -7.76 19.16
C MET A 452 13.71 -7.77 20.58
N SER A 453 13.78 -6.65 21.30
CA SER A 453 13.13 -6.51 22.61
C SER A 453 11.61 -6.59 22.52
N LEU A 454 11.00 -5.98 21.50
CA LEU A 454 9.55 -6.08 21.26
C LEU A 454 9.14 -7.51 20.89
N VAL A 455 9.94 -8.20 20.06
CA VAL A 455 9.70 -9.61 19.71
C VAL A 455 9.72 -10.50 20.94
N ASP A 456 10.71 -10.33 21.82
CA ASP A 456 10.82 -11.11 23.07
C ASP A 456 9.64 -10.85 24.01
N GLN A 457 9.22 -9.60 24.16
CA GLN A 457 8.05 -9.25 24.96
C GLN A 457 6.76 -9.84 24.39
N LEU A 458 6.56 -9.75 23.07
CA LEU A 458 5.39 -10.31 22.40
C LEU A 458 5.35 -11.84 22.50
N ALA A 459 6.49 -12.51 22.29
CA ALA A 459 6.61 -13.96 22.43
C ALA A 459 6.30 -14.44 23.86
N LYS A 460 6.57 -13.63 24.88
CA LYS A 460 6.18 -13.91 26.28
C LYS A 460 4.70 -13.66 26.53
N ALA A 461 4.13 -12.61 25.94
CA ALA A 461 2.72 -12.25 26.08
C ALA A 461 1.78 -13.21 25.32
N ASP A 462 2.22 -13.75 24.19
CA ASP A 462 1.50 -14.75 23.40
C ASP A 462 2.45 -15.86 22.88
N PRO A 463 2.81 -16.81 23.74
CA PRO A 463 3.73 -17.89 23.37
C PRO A 463 3.19 -18.81 22.28
N VAL A 464 1.87 -18.90 22.12
CA VAL A 464 1.23 -19.79 21.15
C VAL A 464 1.46 -19.27 19.73
N ASN A 465 1.19 -17.98 19.50
CA ASN A 465 1.33 -17.41 18.16
C ASN A 465 2.73 -16.84 17.89
N TRP A 466 3.48 -16.45 18.95
CA TRP A 466 4.76 -15.73 18.82
C TRP A 466 5.96 -16.41 19.49
N GLY A 467 5.76 -17.48 20.26
CA GLY A 467 6.87 -18.19 20.93
C GLY A 467 7.91 -18.77 19.96
N TRP A 468 7.55 -18.96 18.69
CA TRP A 468 8.50 -19.34 17.66
C TRP A 468 9.47 -18.21 17.30
N ALA A 469 9.10 -16.93 17.39
CA ALA A 469 9.83 -15.81 16.80
C ALA A 469 11.19 -15.50 17.46
N ILE A 470 11.41 -15.96 18.69
CA ILE A 470 12.63 -15.71 19.49
C ILE A 470 13.75 -16.74 19.30
N LYS A 471 13.53 -17.82 18.54
CA LYS A 471 14.59 -18.83 18.32
C LYS A 471 15.67 -18.29 17.37
N SER A 472 16.93 -18.67 17.60
CA SER A 472 18.12 -18.10 16.92
C SER A 472 18.20 -18.36 15.42
N GLU A 473 17.53 -19.41 14.93
CA GLU A 473 17.49 -19.78 13.51
C GLU A 473 16.45 -18.97 12.70
N ASN A 474 15.81 -17.98 13.32
CA ASN A 474 14.67 -17.28 12.72
C ASN A 474 15.01 -15.93 12.09
N TYR A 475 14.00 -15.39 11.39
CA TYR A 475 14.05 -14.18 10.56
C TYR A 475 14.54 -12.92 11.27
N PHE A 476 14.07 -12.60 12.48
CA PHE A 476 14.41 -11.35 13.17
C PHE A 476 15.89 -11.21 13.58
N PRO A 477 16.49 -12.22 14.23
CA PRO A 477 17.95 -12.25 14.43
C PRO A 477 18.75 -12.05 13.15
N SER A 478 18.21 -12.47 12.00
CA SER A 478 18.86 -12.40 10.68
C SER A 478 18.72 -11.05 9.96
N LEU A 479 17.98 -10.09 10.50
CA LEU A 479 17.92 -8.73 9.94
C LEU A 479 19.31 -8.06 10.04
N PRO A 480 19.70 -7.23 9.06
CA PRO A 480 20.90 -6.40 9.19
C PRO A 480 20.75 -5.46 10.38
N ASP A 481 21.87 -5.00 10.96
CA ASP A 481 21.86 -4.01 12.03
C ASP A 481 22.23 -2.62 11.49
N VAL A 482 21.20 -1.83 11.16
CA VAL A 482 21.30 -0.50 10.56
C VAL A 482 21.05 0.57 11.62
N GLY A 483 22.00 1.50 11.73
CA GLY A 483 21.97 2.62 12.66
C GLY A 483 21.24 3.82 12.08
N LEU A 484 20.83 4.75 12.94
CA LEU A 484 20.19 6.01 12.52
C LEU A 484 21.14 6.96 11.75
N ASP A 485 22.44 6.70 11.82
CA ASP A 485 23.49 7.35 11.03
C ASP A 485 23.81 6.58 9.73
N TYR A 486 22.96 5.61 9.38
CA TYR A 486 23.13 4.67 8.27
C TYR A 486 24.38 3.80 8.39
N SER A 487 24.99 3.67 9.58
CA SER A 487 26.06 2.69 9.84
C SER A 487 25.50 1.27 9.79
N ILE A 488 26.27 0.31 9.28
CA ILE A 488 25.88 -1.09 9.18
C ILE A 488 26.89 -1.92 9.95
N GLU A 489 26.45 -2.65 10.97
CA GLU A 489 27.32 -3.57 11.70
C GLU A 489 27.42 -4.92 10.97
N ALA A 490 28.60 -5.53 11.00
CA ALA A 490 28.99 -6.73 10.25
C ALA A 490 28.27 -8.03 10.68
N ASP A 491 27.19 -7.93 11.46
CA ASP A 491 26.34 -9.03 11.88
C ASP A 491 25.32 -9.43 10.80
N ILE A 492 25.52 -8.96 9.56
CA ILE A 492 24.90 -9.53 8.37
C ILE A 492 25.44 -10.97 8.24
N PRO A 493 24.57 -12.01 8.19
CA PRO A 493 25.03 -13.38 7.99
C PRO A 493 25.98 -13.46 6.80
N LYS A 494 27.22 -13.94 6.99
CA LYS A 494 28.16 -14.17 5.88
C LYS A 494 27.53 -15.17 4.91
N VAL A 495 27.07 -14.70 3.77
CA VAL A 495 26.48 -15.56 2.73
C VAL A 495 27.60 -16.15 1.87
N PRO A 496 27.65 -17.48 1.65
CA PRO A 496 28.69 -18.10 0.83
C PRO A 496 28.63 -17.80 -0.67
N THR A 497 27.63 -17.05 -1.17
CA THR A 497 27.37 -16.90 -2.61
C THR A 497 26.70 -15.57 -2.98
N THR A 498 27.25 -14.42 -2.58
CA THR A 498 26.90 -13.16 -3.24
C THR A 498 27.62 -13.09 -4.60
N PRO A 499 26.94 -12.75 -5.71
CA PRO A 499 27.62 -12.53 -7.00
C PRO A 499 28.50 -11.27 -6.99
N TYR A 500 28.43 -10.46 -5.94
CA TYR A 500 29.17 -9.23 -5.75
C TYR A 500 30.29 -9.42 -4.72
N ARG A 501 31.53 -9.11 -5.12
CA ARG A 501 32.66 -9.03 -4.19
C ARG A 501 32.62 -7.66 -3.52
N HIS A 502 32.56 -7.65 -2.19
CA HIS A 502 32.74 -6.43 -1.41
C HIS A 502 34.12 -5.81 -1.72
N ASN A 503 34.14 -4.61 -2.28
CA ASN A 503 35.33 -3.76 -2.26
C ASN A 503 35.10 -2.73 -1.16
N HIS A 504 35.74 -2.95 -0.01
CA HIS A 504 35.72 -2.03 1.13
C HIS A 504 36.38 -0.69 0.82
#